data_AF-A0A952HA14-F1
#
_entry.id   AF-A0A952HA14-F1
#
_cell.length_a   1.000
_cell.length_b   1.000
_cell.length_c   1.000
_cell.angle_alpha   90.00
_cell.angle_beta   90.00
_cell.angle_gamma   90.00
#
_symmetry.space_group_name_H-M   'P 1'
#
loop_
_entity.id
_entity.type
_entity.pdbx_description
1 polymer ?
#
loop_
_entity_poly.entity_id
_entity_poly.type
_entity_poly.pdbx_seq_one_letter_code
_entity_poly.pdbx_strand_id
1 'polypeptide(L)' 'DGLPASLDAALVLMEESELVAETLGEQVYEYVLLNKRREWAGYRAQVTPFELTSNLEIL' A
#
# COMPACT_ATOMS: atom_id res chain seq x y z
N ASP A 1 10.77 17.64 -1.28
CA ASP A 1 10.06 16.38 -1.57
C ASP A 1 10.72 15.20 -0.90
N GLY A 2 9.90 14.32 -0.33
CA GLY A 2 10.33 13.08 0.33
C GLY A 2 9.62 11.88 -0.28
N LEU A 3 10.14 10.67 -0.02
CA LEU A 3 9.52 9.43 -0.47
C LEU A 3 8.13 9.24 0.17
N PRO A 4 7.22 8.50 -0.50
CA PRO A 4 5.92 8.17 0.07
C PRO A 4 6.07 7.42 1.40
N ALA A 5 5.34 7.88 2.42
CA ALA A 5 5.42 7.33 3.78
C ALA A 5 4.60 6.04 3.99
N SER A 6 3.85 5.60 2.98
CA SER A 6 3.02 4.39 3.05
C SER A 6 2.98 3.66 1.72
N LEU A 7 2.65 2.37 1.77
CA LEU A 7 2.44 1.55 0.58
C LEU A 7 1.34 2.14 -0.31
N ASP A 8 0.24 2.61 0.27
CA ASP A 8 -0.86 3.25 -0.48
C ASP A 8 -0.38 4.46 -1.28
N ALA A 9 0.34 5.38 -0.63
CA ALA A 9 0.89 6.55 -1.31
C ALA A 9 1.90 6.17 -2.39
N ALA A 10 2.71 5.13 -2.17
CA ALA A 10 3.63 4.61 -3.16
C ALA A 10 2.90 4.01 -4.38
N LEU A 11 1.78 3.30 -4.14
CA LEU A 11 0.97 2.72 -5.21
C LEU A 11 0.26 3.79 -6.06
N VAL A 12 -0.22 4.87 -5.44
CA VAL A 12 -0.79 6.02 -6.18
C VAL A 12 0.26 6.66 -7.07
N LEU A 13 1.48 6.90 -6.56
CA LEU A 13 2.56 7.46 -7.37
C LEU A 13 3.03 6.50 -8.47
N MET A 14 3.05 5.20 -8.19
CA MET A 14 3.37 4.17 -9.18
C MET A 14 2.34 4.14 -10.31
N GLU A 15 1.06 4.34 -10.02
CA GLU A 15 -0.03 4.37 -11.01
C GLU A 15 0.12 5.49 -12.05
N GLU A 16 0.72 6.60 -11.65
CA GLU A 16 0.97 7.76 -12.51
C GLU A 16 2.33 7.68 -13.23
N SER A 17 3.15 6.64 -12.96
CA SER A 17 4.52 6.54 -13.47
C SER A 17 4.61 5.72 -14.74
N GLU A 18 4.64 6.41 -15.88
CA GLU A 18 4.88 5.81 -17.21
C GLU A 18 6.20 5.01 -17.24
N LEU A 19 7.27 5.56 -16.65
CA LEU A 19 8.56 4.88 -16.56
C LEU A 19 8.45 3.50 -15.88
N VAL A 20 7.66 3.38 -14.81
CA VAL A 20 7.52 2.10 -14.10
C VAL A 20 6.74 1.10 -14.94
N ALA A 21 5.67 1.54 -15.62
CA ALA A 21 4.90 0.70 -16.53
C ALA A 21 5.76 0.18 -17.69
N GLU A 22 6.56 1.05 -18.32
CA GLU A 22 7.48 0.67 -19.40
C GLU A 22 8.57 -0.30 -18.95
N THR A 23 9.15 -0.05 -17.77
CA THR A 23 10.27 -0.85 -17.24
C THR A 23 9.82 -2.26 -16.87
N LEU A 24 8.62 -2.42 -16.32
CA LEU A 24 8.07 -3.72 -15.90
C LEU A 24 7.34 -4.45 -17.03
N GLY A 25 6.81 -3.71 -18.00
CA GLY A 25 5.85 -4.21 -18.97
C GLY A 25 4.43 -4.26 -18.40
N GLU A 26 3.44 -4.02 -19.26
CA GLU A 26 2.03 -3.80 -18.91
C GLU A 26 1.45 -4.92 -18.02
N GLN A 27 1.64 -6.19 -18.40
CA GLN A 27 1.09 -7.32 -17.64
C GLN A 27 1.67 -7.45 -16.23
N VAL A 28 2.97 -7.22 -16.07
CA VAL A 28 3.64 -7.31 -14.76
C VAL A 28 3.24 -6.11 -13.91
N TYR A 29 3.21 -4.93 -14.50
CA TYR A 29 2.78 -3.69 -13.86
C TYR A 29 1.36 -3.81 -13.28
N GLU A 30 0.38 -4.24 -14.08
CA GLU A 30 -1.00 -4.46 -13.63
C GLU A 30 -1.09 -5.50 -12.51
N TYR A 31 -0.38 -6.63 -12.66
CA TYR A 31 -0.37 -7.67 -11.65
C TYR A 31 0.21 -7.18 -10.32
N VAL A 32 1.31 -6.43 -10.35
CA VAL A 32 1.95 -5.87 -9.16
C VAL A 32 1.01 -4.88 -8.47
N LEU A 33 0.41 -3.94 -9.20
CA LEU A 33 -0.53 -2.98 -8.63
C LEU A 33 -1.72 -3.68 -7.97
N LEU A 34 -2.35 -4.62 -8.67
CA LEU A 34 -3.48 -5.39 -8.13
C LEU A 34 -3.10 -6.16 -6.88
N ASN A 35 -1.97 -6.86 -6.91
CA ASN A 35 -1.51 -7.67 -5.77
C ASN A 35 -1.18 -6.79 -4.57
N LYS A 36 -0.47 -5.67 -4.78
CA LYS A 36 -0.09 -4.75 -3.69
C LYS A 36 -1.27 -3.99 -3.11
N ARG A 37 -2.30 -3.65 -3.91
CA ARG A 37 -3.55 -3.11 -3.39
C ARG A 37 -4.28 -4.10 -2.48
N ARG A 38 -4.30 -5.39 -2.84
CA ARG A 38 -4.86 -6.45 -1.98
C ARG A 38 -4.08 -6.61 -0.68
N GLU A 39 -2.74 -6.61 -0.75
CA GLU A 39 -1.87 -6.66 0.41
C GLU A 39 -2.15 -5.49 1.37
N TRP A 40 -2.24 -4.26 0.83
CA TRP A 40 -2.56 -3.08 1.62
C TRP A 40 -3.95 -3.14 2.27
N ALA A 41 -4.97 -3.56 1.52
CA ALA A 41 -6.32 -3.74 2.05
C ALA A 41 -6.34 -4.76 3.19
N GLY A 42 -5.60 -5.87 3.04
CA GLY A 42 -5.45 -6.88 4.09
C GLY A 42 -4.72 -6.35 5.33
N TYR A 43 -3.67 -5.57 5.15
CA TYR A 43 -2.94 -4.94 6.25
C TYR A 43 -3.81 -3.95 7.04
N ARG A 44 -4.50 -3.04 6.34
CA ARG A 44 -5.34 -1.99 6.96
C ARG A 44 -6.59 -2.54 7.66
N ALA A 45 -7.04 -3.74 7.31
CA ALA A 45 -8.17 -4.39 7.96
C ALA A 45 -7.78 -5.06 9.30
N GLN A 46 -6.49 -5.12 9.63
CA GLN A 46 -6.03 -5.70 10.88
C GLN A 46 -6.33 -4.76 12.05
N VAL A 47 -6.74 -5.33 13.18
CA VAL A 47 -6.71 -4.65 14.47
C VAL A 47 -5.44 -5.12 15.18
N THR A 48 -4.48 -4.22 15.32
CA THR A 48 -3.17 -4.52 15.90
C THR A 48 -3.22 -4.50 17.42
N PRO A 49 -2.32 -5.23 18.12
CA PRO A 49 -2.20 -5.13 19.57
C PRO A 49 -1.96 -3.70 20.06
N PHE A 50 -1.20 -2.90 19.31
CA PHE A 50 -0.99 -1.48 19.60
C PHE A 50 -2.30 -0.71 19.60
N GLU A 51 -3.18 -0.94 18.63
CA GLU A 51 -4.51 -0.30 18.58
C GLU A 51 -5.42 -0.79 19.69
N LEU A 52 -5.36 -2.08 20.06
CA LEU A 52 -6.11 -2.61 21.21
C LEU A 52 -5.68 -1.91 22.50
N THR A 53 -4.37 -1.86 22.77
CA THR A 53 -3.79 -1.16 23.93
C THR A 53 -4.16 0.32 23.92
N SER A 54 -3.92 1.02 22.81
CA SER A 54 -4.09 2.47 22.75
C SER A 54 -5.54 2.94 22.79
N ASN A 55 -6.50 2.13 22.30
CA ASN A 55 -7.91 2.52 22.22
C ASN A 55 -8.79 1.88 23.30
N LEU A 56 -8.39 0.76 23.92
CA LEU A 56 -9.24 0.00 24.85
C LEU A 56 -8.69 -0.13 26.28
N GLU A 57 -7.45 0.28 26.59
CA GLU A 57 -6.90 0.20 27.97
C GLU A 57 -7.51 1.22 28.96
N ILE A 58 -8.54 1.96 28.58
CA ILE A 58 -9.23 2.93 29.45
C ILE A 58 -10.53 2.35 30.07
N LEU A 59 -10.86 1.06 29.86
CA LEU A 59 -12.02 0.40 30.50
C LEU A 59 -11.62 -0.51 31.66
#